data_AF-A0A2K9A9S1-F1
#
_entry.id   AF-A0A2K9A9S1-F1
#
_cell.length_a   1.000
_cell.length_b   1.000
_cell.length_c   1.000
_cell.angle_alpha   90.00
_cell.angle_beta   90.00
_cell.angle_gamma   90.00
#
_symmetry.space_group_name_H-M   'P 1'
#
loop_
_entity.id
_entity.type
_entity.pdbx_description
1 polymer ?
#
loop_
_entity_poly.entity_id
_entity_poly.type
_entity_poly.pdbx_seq_one_letter_code
_entity_poly.pdbx_strand_id
1 'polypeptide(L)'
;MFDKVFIHANDFFEVARRCAFPKGEVTKNNLPLIVPEFVNLAFACELYIKSIAQFTNANVKKTHKLNELFDKLSANDKEAVYSLWRITNGNNVDDHYYVRQMIRNNLEAVTDVFTRFRYAHEWATTTISLEHSFTTEQFVKFSTLSASRPFGSPPVYSGFLKQFTITVKTYAEQLMGKQYNS
;
A
#
# COMPACT_ATOMS: atom_id res chain seq x y z
N MET A 1 25.30 -5.06 -6.94
CA MET A 1 24.85 -3.84 -7.66
C MET A 1 23.47 -3.56 -7.15
N PHE A 2 23.24 -2.45 -6.42
CA PHE A 2 21.90 -2.14 -5.90
C PHE A 2 20.89 -2.11 -7.04
N ASP A 3 19.75 -2.77 -6.84
CA ASP A 3 18.63 -2.67 -7.75
C ASP A 3 18.21 -1.19 -7.86
N LYS A 4 18.29 -0.64 -9.07
CA LYS A 4 17.92 0.76 -9.35
C LYS A 4 16.47 1.03 -8.95
N VAL A 5 15.58 0.03 -9.08
CA VAL A 5 14.18 0.15 -8.69
C VAL A 5 14.07 0.34 -7.18
N PHE A 6 14.87 -0.38 -6.39
CA PHE A 6 14.88 -0.29 -4.94
C PHE A 6 15.41 1.05 -4.43
N ILE A 7 16.48 1.58 -5.07
CA ILE A 7 16.98 2.92 -4.75
C ILE A 7 15.89 3.96 -4.96
N HIS A 8 15.22 3.93 -6.12
CA HIS A 8 14.13 4.86 -6.40
C HIS A 8 12.95 4.67 -5.44
N ALA A 9 12.64 3.45 -5.03
CA ALA A 9 11.62 3.19 -4.01
C ALA A 9 11.94 3.95 -2.70
N ASN A 10 13.20 3.93 -2.26
CA ASN A 10 13.65 4.68 -1.09
C ASN A 10 13.55 6.19 -1.28
N ASP A 11 13.90 6.71 -2.46
CA ASP A 11 13.78 8.15 -2.77
C ASP A 11 12.32 8.61 -2.62
N PHE A 12 11.37 7.89 -3.24
CA PHE A 12 9.95 8.21 -3.16
C PHE A 12 9.39 8.02 -1.74
N PHE A 13 9.83 7.01 -1.01
CA PHE A 13 9.45 6.81 0.38
C PHE A 13 9.91 7.98 1.27
N GLU A 14 11.13 8.48 1.07
CA GLU A 14 11.67 9.63 1.80
C GLU A 14 10.91 10.92 1.45
N VAL A 15 10.56 11.14 0.18
CA VAL A 15 9.71 12.27 -0.22
C VAL A 15 8.35 12.19 0.48
N ALA A 16 7.71 11.02 0.48
CA ALA A 16 6.46 10.81 1.22
C ALA A 16 6.61 11.16 2.71
N ARG A 17 7.70 10.72 3.35
CA ARG A 17 7.97 11.01 4.76
C ARG A 17 8.08 12.52 5.03
N ARG A 18 8.67 13.28 4.12
CA ARG A 18 8.77 14.75 4.21
C ARG A 18 7.44 15.47 4.01
N CYS A 19 6.48 14.82 3.35
CA CYS A 19 5.11 15.30 3.20
C CYS A 19 4.18 14.86 4.34
N ALA A 20 4.63 13.97 5.23
CA ALA A 20 3.82 13.45 6.31
C ALA A 20 3.78 14.39 7.53
N PHE A 21 2.63 14.47 8.19
CA PHE A 21 2.44 15.26 9.41
C PHE A 21 1.79 14.42 10.51
N PRO A 22 2.06 14.70 11.80
CA PRO A 22 1.40 14.01 12.91
C PRO A 22 -0.12 14.17 12.86
N LYS A 23 -0.84 13.14 13.31
CA LYS A 23 -2.31 13.15 13.37
C LYS A 23 -2.75 14.25 14.34
N GLY A 24 -3.61 15.16 13.86
CA GLY A 24 -4.07 16.33 14.62
C GLY A 24 -3.31 17.62 14.33
N GLU A 25 -2.25 17.57 13.52
CA GLU A 25 -1.46 18.75 13.11
C GLU A 25 -1.77 19.20 11.68
N VAL A 26 -2.87 18.73 11.09
CA VAL A 26 -3.29 19.17 9.75
C VAL A 26 -3.82 20.60 9.85
N THR A 27 -3.09 21.52 9.22
CA THR A 27 -3.41 22.94 9.08
C THR A 27 -3.72 23.24 7.61
N LYS A 28 -4.27 24.44 7.32
CA LYS A 28 -4.47 24.89 5.93
C LYS A 28 -3.16 24.91 5.12
N ASN A 29 -2.01 25.10 5.78
CA ASN A 29 -0.72 25.23 5.12
C ASN A 29 -0.13 23.88 4.72
N ASN A 30 -0.42 22.79 5.44
CA ASN A 30 0.10 21.46 5.13
C ASN A 30 -0.94 20.52 4.50
N LEU A 31 -2.22 20.89 4.48
CA LEU A 31 -3.28 20.18 3.76
C LEU A 31 -2.90 19.85 2.29
N PRO A 32 -2.24 20.75 1.52
CA PRO A 32 -1.81 20.44 0.16
C PRO A 32 -0.78 19.31 0.05
N LEU A 33 -0.09 18.96 1.14
CA LEU A 33 0.96 17.93 1.16
C LEU A 33 0.42 16.52 1.37
N ILE A 34 -0.86 16.36 1.73
CA ILE A 34 -1.50 15.05 1.88
C ILE A 34 -1.50 14.28 0.56
N VAL A 35 -1.86 14.92 -0.56
CA VAL A 35 -1.85 14.27 -1.88
C VAL A 35 -0.44 13.81 -2.27
N PRO A 36 0.59 14.67 -2.21
CA PRO A 36 1.99 14.25 -2.36
C PRO A 36 2.39 13.10 -1.45
N GLU A 37 2.01 13.08 -0.17
CA GLU A 37 2.31 11.95 0.72
C GLU A 37 1.73 10.64 0.15
N PHE A 38 0.43 10.60 -0.14
CA PHE A 38 -0.23 9.39 -0.65
C PHE A 38 0.32 8.92 -1.99
N VAL A 39 0.54 9.84 -2.94
CA VAL A 39 1.04 9.51 -4.28
C VAL A 39 2.45 8.95 -4.20
N ASN A 40 3.32 9.56 -3.40
CA ASN A 40 4.69 9.08 -3.22
C ASN A 40 4.73 7.76 -2.44
N LEU A 41 3.86 7.55 -1.44
CA LEU A 41 3.74 6.26 -0.75
C LEU A 41 3.28 5.14 -1.68
N ALA A 42 2.27 5.40 -2.52
CA ALA A 42 1.76 4.43 -3.48
C ALA A 42 2.84 4.06 -4.50
N PHE A 43 3.57 5.04 -5.01
CA PHE A 43 4.63 4.78 -5.98
C PHE A 43 5.83 4.07 -5.35
N ALA A 44 6.24 4.45 -4.14
CA ALA A 44 7.26 3.72 -3.39
C ALA A 44 6.84 2.25 -3.16
N CYS A 45 5.58 2.01 -2.78
CA CYS A 45 5.02 0.67 -2.61
C CYS A 45 5.10 -0.16 -3.91
N GLU A 46 4.68 0.42 -5.03
CA GLU A 46 4.81 -0.19 -6.36
C GLU A 46 6.25 -0.60 -6.65
N LEU A 47 7.21 0.30 -6.42
CA LEU A 47 8.63 0.05 -6.69
C LEU A 47 9.20 -1.04 -5.76
N TYR A 48 8.86 -1.05 -4.46
CA TYR A 48 9.30 -2.13 -3.57
C TYR A 48 8.77 -3.50 -4.00
N ILE A 49 7.49 -3.61 -4.36
CA ILE A 49 6.92 -4.87 -4.86
C ILE A 49 7.61 -5.28 -6.16
N LYS A 50 7.89 -4.32 -7.06
CA LYS A 50 8.63 -4.59 -8.30
C LYS A 50 10.05 -5.08 -8.04
N SER A 51 10.74 -4.51 -7.07
CA SER A 51 12.07 -4.96 -6.66
C SER A 51 12.05 -6.39 -6.11
N ILE A 52 11.08 -6.74 -5.26
CA ILE A 52 10.90 -8.12 -4.76
C ILE A 52 10.65 -9.08 -5.93
N ALA A 53 9.75 -8.71 -6.85
CA ALA A 53 9.41 -9.52 -8.02
C ALA A 53 10.63 -9.72 -8.96
N GLN A 54 11.38 -8.65 -9.24
CA GLN A 54 12.58 -8.74 -10.08
C GLN A 54 13.66 -9.60 -9.44
N PHE A 55 13.84 -9.49 -8.13
CA PHE A 55 14.77 -10.32 -7.38
C PHE A 55 14.43 -11.81 -7.45
N THR A 56 13.13 -12.14 -7.54
CA THR A 56 12.62 -13.52 -7.63
C THR A 56 12.31 -13.95 -9.07
N ASN A 57 12.82 -13.21 -10.07
CA ASN A 57 12.64 -13.46 -11.51
C ASN A 57 11.18 -13.43 -12.02
N ALA A 58 10.27 -12.76 -11.30
CA ALA A 58 8.91 -12.52 -11.76
C ALA A 58 8.83 -11.28 -12.67
N ASN A 59 8.15 -11.41 -13.83
CA ASN A 59 8.00 -10.30 -14.78
C ASN A 59 6.80 -9.40 -14.43
N VAL A 60 7.12 -8.19 -13.96
CA VAL A 60 6.14 -7.18 -13.51
C VAL A 60 6.32 -5.81 -14.18
N LYS A 61 7.13 -5.72 -15.26
CA LYS A 61 7.59 -4.43 -15.81
C LYS A 61 6.46 -3.47 -16.20
N LYS A 62 5.32 -3.99 -16.69
CA LYS A 62 4.17 -3.21 -17.17
C LYS A 62 2.95 -3.25 -16.24
N THR A 63 3.10 -3.76 -15.02
CA THR A 63 2.01 -3.79 -14.03
C THR A 63 2.21 -2.62 -13.06
N HIS A 64 1.14 -1.90 -12.75
CA HIS A 64 1.19 -0.69 -11.91
C HIS A 64 0.23 -0.76 -10.71
N LYS A 65 -0.86 -1.53 -10.84
CA LYS A 65 -1.82 -1.73 -9.76
C LYS A 65 -1.21 -2.54 -8.62
N LEU A 66 -1.36 -2.07 -7.39
CA LEU A 66 -0.72 -2.67 -6.22
C LEU A 66 -1.20 -4.10 -5.96
N ASN A 67 -2.51 -4.37 -6.14
CA ASN A 67 -3.04 -5.71 -5.96
C ASN A 67 -2.50 -6.69 -7.02
N GLU A 68 -2.49 -6.30 -8.30
CA GLU A 68 -1.97 -7.12 -9.40
C GLU A 68 -0.47 -7.38 -9.25
N LEU A 69 0.29 -6.38 -8.79
CA LEU A 69 1.71 -6.53 -8.49
C LEU A 69 1.94 -7.52 -7.36
N PHE A 70 1.18 -7.39 -6.27
CA PHE A 70 1.27 -8.29 -5.13
C PHE A 70 0.90 -9.72 -5.50
N ASP A 71 -0.14 -9.92 -6.32
CA ASP A 71 -0.59 -11.25 -6.76
C ASP A 71 0.48 -11.99 -7.59
N LYS A 72 1.31 -11.24 -8.33
CA LYS A 72 2.42 -11.78 -9.12
C LYS A 72 3.65 -12.20 -8.31
N LEU A 73 3.73 -11.84 -7.03
CA LEU A 73 4.77 -12.35 -6.15
C LEU A 73 4.61 -13.86 -5.94
N SER A 74 5.72 -14.54 -5.61
CA SER A 74 5.66 -15.97 -5.28
C SER A 74 4.81 -16.20 -4.03
N ALA A 75 4.30 -17.42 -3.84
CA ALA A 75 3.54 -17.77 -2.64
C ALA A 75 4.35 -17.51 -1.36
N ASN A 76 5.66 -17.79 -1.39
CA ASN A 76 6.57 -17.58 -0.28
C ASN A 76 6.74 -16.09 0.04
N ASP A 77 6.92 -15.25 -0.97
CA ASP A 77 7.09 -13.80 -0.75
C ASP A 77 5.80 -13.17 -0.23
N LYS A 78 4.64 -13.56 -0.79
CA LYS A 78 3.33 -13.11 -0.31
C LYS A 78 3.12 -13.47 1.16
N GLU A 79 3.46 -14.70 1.54
CA GLU A 79 3.30 -15.16 2.91
C GLU A 79 4.29 -14.48 3.87
N ALA A 80 5.52 -14.21 3.42
CA ALA A 80 6.51 -13.48 4.20
C ALA A 80 6.10 -12.02 4.43
N VAL A 81 5.63 -11.32 3.38
CA VAL A 81 5.10 -9.96 3.50
C VAL A 81 3.86 -9.95 4.41
N TYR A 82 2.93 -10.88 4.25
CA TYR A 82 1.75 -11.00 5.11
C TYR A 82 2.14 -11.19 6.58
N SER A 83 3.04 -12.12 6.86
CA SER A 83 3.50 -12.39 8.22
C SER A 83 4.21 -11.19 8.83
N LEU A 84 5.06 -10.51 8.06
CA LEU A 84 5.72 -9.29 8.52
C LEU A 84 4.72 -8.16 8.79
N TRP A 85 3.70 -7.98 7.95
CA TRP A 85 2.64 -6.99 8.16
C TRP A 85 1.89 -7.27 9.46
N ARG A 86 1.52 -8.53 9.75
CA ARG A 86 0.84 -8.89 11.00
C ARG A 86 1.64 -8.52 12.24
N ILE A 87 2.96 -8.76 12.21
CA ILE A 87 3.86 -8.50 13.34
C ILE A 87 4.12 -6.99 13.50
N THR A 88 4.27 -6.27 12.39
CA THR A 88 4.62 -4.84 12.39
C THR A 88 3.43 -3.90 12.57
N ASN A 89 2.19 -4.37 12.40
CA ASN A 89 0.96 -3.58 12.56
C ASN A 89 0.62 -3.24 14.04
N GLY A 90 1.62 -3.07 14.91
CA GLY A 90 1.46 -2.64 16.30
C GLY A 90 0.70 -3.59 17.24
N ASN A 91 0.06 -4.63 16.71
CA ASN A 91 -0.88 -5.48 17.44
C ASN A 91 -0.58 -6.98 17.32
N ASN A 92 0.58 -7.37 16.75
CA ASN A 92 1.02 -8.76 16.56
C ASN A 92 -0.16 -9.72 16.31
N VAL A 93 -0.86 -9.49 15.20
CA VAL A 93 -2.19 -10.07 15.01
C VAL A 93 -2.07 -11.55 14.65
N ASP A 94 -2.88 -12.40 15.27
CA ASP A 94 -2.93 -13.82 14.96
C ASP A 94 -3.32 -14.07 13.49
N ASP A 95 -2.78 -15.14 12.91
CA ASP A 95 -3.16 -15.56 11.56
C ASP A 95 -4.54 -16.22 11.60
N HIS A 96 -5.51 -15.55 10.98
CA HIS A 96 -6.81 -16.13 10.75
C HIS A 96 -7.48 -15.52 9.53
N TYR A 97 -8.54 -16.18 9.06
CA TYR A 97 -9.27 -15.83 7.83
C TYR A 97 -9.64 -14.34 7.76
N TYR A 98 -10.17 -13.76 8.83
CA TYR A 98 -10.58 -12.36 8.87
C TYR A 98 -9.40 -11.40 8.64
N VAL A 99 -8.22 -11.68 9.19
CA VAL A 99 -7.00 -10.85 8.99
C VAL A 99 -6.46 -11.00 7.57
N ARG A 100 -6.53 -12.21 6.98
CA ARG A 100 -6.21 -12.43 5.56
C ARG A 100 -7.17 -11.70 4.63
N GLN A 101 -8.46 -11.63 4.97
CA GLN A 101 -9.43 -10.80 4.25
C GLN A 101 -9.15 -9.30 4.44
N MET A 102 -8.71 -8.89 5.63
CA MET A 102 -8.39 -7.50 5.92
C MET A 102 -7.27 -6.98 5.02
N ILE A 103 -6.15 -7.69 4.91
CA ILE A 103 -5.06 -7.26 4.01
C ILE A 103 -5.51 -7.23 2.55
N ARG A 104 -6.30 -8.21 2.09
CA ARG A 104 -6.82 -8.27 0.72
C ARG A 104 -7.74 -7.10 0.39
N ASN A 105 -8.73 -6.84 1.26
CA ASN A 105 -9.66 -5.72 1.10
C ASN A 105 -8.91 -4.39 1.08
N ASN A 106 -7.94 -4.22 1.97
CA ASN A 106 -7.16 -2.98 2.02
C ASN A 106 -6.25 -2.83 0.79
N LEU A 107 -5.60 -3.90 0.31
CA LEU A 107 -4.82 -3.88 -0.93
C LEU A 107 -5.65 -3.47 -2.15
N GLU A 108 -6.85 -4.03 -2.26
CA GLU A 108 -7.77 -3.68 -3.33
C GLU A 108 -8.28 -2.24 -3.21
N ALA A 109 -8.52 -1.74 -2.00
CA ALA A 109 -8.89 -0.36 -1.76
C ALA A 109 -7.78 0.65 -2.11
N VAL A 110 -6.50 0.25 -1.97
CA VAL A 110 -5.36 1.11 -2.32
C VAL A 110 -4.87 0.92 -3.77
N THR A 111 -5.47 0.02 -4.54
CA THR A 111 -4.86 -0.48 -5.78
C THR A 111 -4.57 0.60 -6.82
N ASP A 112 -5.49 1.55 -6.98
CA ASP A 112 -5.42 2.65 -7.95
C ASP A 112 -5.16 4.01 -7.27
N VAL A 113 -4.66 4.01 -6.02
CA VAL A 113 -4.42 5.24 -5.24
C VAL A 113 -3.57 6.26 -5.98
N PHE A 114 -2.53 5.80 -6.69
CA PHE A 114 -1.64 6.66 -7.45
C PHE A 114 -2.41 7.45 -8.51
N THR A 115 -3.16 6.76 -9.38
CA THR A 115 -3.99 7.38 -10.42
C THR A 115 -5.08 8.24 -9.78
N ARG A 116 -5.76 7.72 -8.77
CA ARG A 116 -6.89 8.39 -8.12
C ARG A 116 -6.51 9.74 -7.52
N PHE A 117 -5.43 9.82 -6.73
CA PHE A 117 -5.06 11.09 -6.12
C PHE A 117 -4.31 12.03 -7.06
N ARG A 118 -3.62 11.50 -8.09
CA ARG A 118 -3.02 12.34 -9.13
C ARG A 118 -4.07 13.07 -9.96
N TYR A 119 -5.19 12.41 -10.24
CA TYR A 119 -6.29 12.95 -11.03
C TYR A 119 -7.52 13.27 -10.16
N ALA A 120 -7.33 13.69 -8.91
CA ALA A 120 -8.42 13.89 -7.95
C ALA A 120 -9.55 14.82 -8.45
N HIS A 121 -9.25 15.74 -9.38
CA HIS A 121 -10.23 16.63 -10.02
C HIS A 121 -11.20 15.91 -10.97
N GLU A 122 -10.88 14.69 -11.40
CA GLU A 122 -11.72 13.85 -12.26
C GLU A 122 -12.72 13.00 -11.47
N TRP A 123 -12.68 13.02 -10.13
CA TRP A 123 -13.48 12.15 -9.25
C TRP A 123 -14.63 12.91 -8.56
N ALA A 124 -15.76 12.21 -8.34
CA ALA A 124 -17.03 12.77 -7.87
C ALA A 124 -16.98 13.45 -6.48
N THR A 125 -15.97 13.14 -5.66
CA THR A 125 -15.78 13.71 -4.32
C THR A 125 -14.33 14.16 -4.16
N THR A 126 -14.12 15.46 -3.99
CA THR A 126 -12.82 16.14 -3.84
C THR A 126 -12.15 15.90 -2.47
N THR A 127 -12.65 14.96 -1.67
CA THR A 127 -12.11 14.63 -0.35
C THR A 127 -10.94 13.66 -0.44
N ILE A 128 -9.78 14.09 0.04
CA ILE A 128 -8.55 13.29 0.12
C ILE A 128 -8.64 12.32 1.31
N SER A 129 -9.43 11.25 1.16
CA SER A 129 -9.51 10.16 2.14
C SER A 129 -9.75 8.84 1.42
N LEU A 130 -8.97 7.80 1.77
CA LEU A 130 -9.13 6.45 1.25
C LEU A 130 -10.56 5.91 1.41
N GLU A 131 -11.19 6.20 2.54
CA GLU A 131 -12.55 5.75 2.89
C GLU A 131 -13.64 6.56 2.19
N HIS A 132 -13.31 7.76 1.66
CA HIS A 132 -14.24 8.65 0.95
C HIS A 132 -13.89 8.82 -0.53
N SER A 133 -13.00 8.00 -1.07
CA SER A 133 -12.55 8.06 -2.47
C SER A 133 -12.68 6.72 -3.18
N PHE A 134 -13.60 5.86 -2.74
CA PHE A 134 -13.88 4.61 -3.45
C PHE A 134 -14.48 4.86 -4.83
N THR A 135 -14.16 3.99 -5.79
CA THR A 135 -15.02 3.78 -6.96
C THR A 135 -16.41 3.32 -6.52
N THR A 136 -17.43 3.38 -7.38
CA THR A 136 -18.76 2.85 -7.05
C THR A 136 -18.69 1.37 -6.62
N GLU A 137 -17.88 0.57 -7.31
CA GLU A 137 -17.67 -0.85 -7.00
C GLU A 137 -17.00 -1.04 -5.62
N GLN A 138 -15.94 -0.27 -5.35
CA GLN A 138 -15.25 -0.28 -4.07
C GLN A 138 -16.16 0.23 -2.93
N PHE A 139 -17.04 1.20 -3.21
CA PHE A 139 -17.98 1.70 -2.22
C PHE A 139 -18.94 0.59 -1.80
N VAL A 140 -19.53 -0.11 -2.78
CA VAL A 140 -20.41 -1.25 -2.54
C VAL A 140 -19.72 -2.31 -1.69
N LYS A 141 -18.44 -2.59 -1.98
CA LYS A 141 -17.66 -3.67 -1.37
C LYS A 141 -17.09 -3.34 0.01
N PHE A 142 -16.62 -2.11 0.22
CA PHE A 142 -15.80 -1.74 1.39
C PHE A 142 -16.46 -0.74 2.33
N SER A 143 -17.37 0.11 1.84
CA SER A 143 -18.00 1.15 2.67
C SER A 143 -18.88 0.54 3.75
N THR A 144 -18.68 0.94 5.00
CA THR A 144 -19.57 0.59 6.10
C THR A 144 -20.99 1.14 5.91
N LEU A 145 -21.16 2.12 5.02
CA LEU A 145 -22.43 2.73 4.66
C LEU A 145 -23.15 2.00 3.52
N SER A 146 -22.50 1.04 2.85
CA SER A 146 -23.12 0.24 1.79
C SER A 146 -24.00 -0.85 2.39
N ALA A 147 -25.30 -0.84 2.06
CA ALA A 147 -26.22 -1.91 2.43
C ALA A 147 -25.88 -3.27 1.79
N SER A 148 -25.08 -3.25 0.71
CA SER A 148 -24.64 -4.44 -0.02
C SER A 148 -23.29 -4.98 0.46
N ARG A 149 -22.68 -4.38 1.49
CA ARG A 149 -21.41 -4.85 2.06
C ARG A 149 -21.63 -6.21 2.73
N PRO A 150 -20.81 -7.24 2.42
CA PRO A 150 -20.92 -8.53 3.07
C PRO A 150 -20.81 -8.42 4.60
N PHE A 151 -21.78 -9.00 5.31
CA PHE A 151 -21.80 -8.99 6.77
C PHE A 151 -20.52 -9.64 7.32
N GLY A 152 -19.90 -9.00 8.32
CA GLY A 152 -18.65 -9.47 8.93
C GLY A 152 -17.38 -9.22 8.10
N SER A 153 -17.46 -8.56 6.94
CA SER A 153 -16.27 -8.14 6.19
C SER A 153 -15.43 -7.15 7.01
N PRO A 154 -14.09 -7.26 7.03
CA PRO A 154 -13.24 -6.28 7.72
C PRO A 154 -13.34 -4.91 7.07
N PRO A 155 -13.32 -3.81 7.85
CA PRO A 155 -13.23 -2.46 7.29
C PRO A 155 -11.85 -2.24 6.68
N VAL A 156 -11.79 -1.37 5.68
CA VAL A 156 -10.53 -0.80 5.20
C VAL A 156 -10.22 0.45 6.02
N TYR A 157 -8.94 0.77 6.18
CA TYR A 157 -8.53 1.89 7.01
C TYR A 157 -7.45 2.74 6.34
N SER A 158 -7.56 4.06 6.52
CA SER A 158 -6.66 5.05 5.91
C SER A 158 -5.16 4.85 6.18
N GLY A 159 -4.79 4.23 7.31
CA GLY A 159 -3.39 3.96 7.66
C GLY A 159 -2.73 2.80 6.90
N PHE A 160 -3.51 1.97 6.19
CA PHE A 160 -3.01 0.74 5.60
C PHE A 160 -1.88 0.96 4.61
N LEU A 161 -2.01 1.91 3.67
CA LEU A 161 -1.00 2.12 2.63
C LEU A 161 0.37 2.37 3.25
N LYS A 162 0.46 3.27 4.24
CA LYS A 162 1.73 3.59 4.91
C LYS A 162 2.34 2.37 5.59
N GLN A 163 1.53 1.61 6.34
CA GLN A 163 1.99 0.40 7.02
C GLN A 163 2.42 -0.69 6.04
N PHE A 164 1.67 -0.87 4.97
CA PHE A 164 1.97 -1.85 3.94
C PHE A 164 3.25 -1.46 3.19
N THR A 165 3.44 -0.19 2.83
CA THR A 165 4.69 0.32 2.24
C THR A 165 5.90 0.06 3.14
N ILE A 166 5.78 0.32 4.45
CA ILE A 166 6.84 -0.01 5.42
C ILE A 166 7.12 -1.51 5.44
N THR A 167 6.07 -2.34 5.43
CA THR A 167 6.22 -3.80 5.41
C THR A 167 6.99 -4.26 4.18
N VAL A 168 6.57 -3.87 2.97
CA VAL A 168 7.23 -4.31 1.74
C VAL A 168 8.64 -3.76 1.62
N LYS A 169 8.91 -2.55 2.13
CA LYS A 169 10.26 -1.99 2.26
C LYS A 169 11.14 -2.89 3.12
N THR A 170 10.69 -3.20 4.35
CA THR A 170 11.45 -4.03 5.29
C THR A 170 11.70 -5.42 4.73
N TYR A 171 10.70 -6.03 4.07
CA TYR A 171 10.90 -7.32 3.43
C TYR A 171 11.90 -7.25 2.26
N ALA A 172 11.81 -6.24 1.40
CA ALA A 172 12.76 -6.02 0.32
C ALA A 172 14.19 -5.83 0.84
N GLU A 173 14.38 -5.07 1.93
CA GLU A 173 15.66 -4.90 2.62
C GLU A 173 16.22 -6.24 3.12
N GLN A 174 15.39 -7.06 3.76
CA GLN A 174 15.78 -8.39 4.23
C GLN A 174 16.17 -9.33 3.08
N LEU A 175 15.40 -9.30 1.98
CA LEU A 175 15.63 -10.15 0.82
C LEU A 175 16.95 -9.80 0.13
N MET A 176 17.19 -8.50 -0.11
CA MET A 176 18.41 -8.02 -0.76
C MET A 176 19.62 -8.16 0.15
N GLY A 177 19.49 -7.88 1.45
CA GLY A 177 20.57 -8.05 2.44
C GLY A 177 21.05 -9.50 2.60
N LYS A 178 20.17 -10.49 2.38
CA LYS A 178 20.54 -11.91 2.39
C LYS A 178 21.46 -12.30 1.23
N GLN A 179 21.35 -11.67 0.05
CA GLN A 179 22.19 -11.99 -1.11
C GLN A 179 23.63 -11.48 -0.99
N TYR A 180 23.86 -10.43 -0.18
CA TYR A 180 25.19 -9.84 -0.03
C TYR A 180 26.03 -10.50 1.08
N ASN A 181 25.38 -11.31 1.93
CA ASN A 181 26.01 -12.04 3.02
C ASN A 181 26.07 -13.57 2.76
N SER A 182 25.78 -14.01 1.54
CA SER A 182 25.93 -15.40 1.06
C SER A 182 26.97 -15.48 -0.06
#